data_AF-A0A4C1ZL32-F1
#
_entry.id   AF-A0A4C1ZL32-F1
#
_cell.length_a   1.000
_cell.length_b   1.000
_cell.length_c   1.000
_cell.angle_alpha   90.00
_cell.angle_beta   90.00
_cell.angle_gamma   90.00
#
_symmetry.space_group_name_H-M   'P 1'
#
loop_
_entity.id
_entity.type
_entity.pdbx_description
1 polymer ?
#
loop_
_entity_poly.entity_id
_entity_poly.type
_entity_poly.pdbx_seq_one_letter_code
_entity_poly.pdbx_strand_id
1 'polypeptide(L)'
;MSELQDSGNSAVDLAALDYLRGVKSSTCLLLPTTPSPTSLHINHPLSDQMNDDPYLGINDDNNMVSLQNVDLSAGDSSSSADSNSVIQDPVSAQLINNISMLDYQTLSKTGDIIVGPSEDSKLNGNFNTNNRKLPSFVNWNWNIIRKVLLWVVVSGLVACLAAIVAMTVTMPRSCNPELPWYQGKVFYEIFPASFEDSNDDGIGDLKGLIMKLDTIKELGVSAIRLNCIFEAHNNNYTEQSYNVTSLLNIDKNIGTLNDFKDLVIETHKRNMSLVLDFPVSSMADMPATNVTNIIYSTNDSLLVNADDTSKAIVFWARIQSVDGFYLKNLEKYVDNPNFIKSLQFWKHIIGHDKILISDEAAYRKASGDALHVLLSRIDLVDIHLDLQNGTSGLKDRIEEVICSSLWSQPFYPWVLWNIGNIHNNMLIRHENNTLTLLTLNFILPGTINLYHVDEIGLEDIPLHNNGDNSREYGIITHMMPMSWSNINVENDLPRSSWNSNSPLKPHNHYLEVLKSLTNLRLNTPTIYLKAIYKEGNILKNTEVRKSEDNLVIIERWYPRRNTCVFVGNLGNKAISTDLSSMFYGGIVIAGTNSSLIGEVLYLDEITLPPYSAIILKLEK
;
A
#
# COMPACT_ATOMS: atom_id res chain seq x y z
N MET A 1 13.13 -24.35 42.60
CA MET A 1 11.70 -24.02 42.48
C MET A 1 11.57 -22.53 42.74
N SER A 2 12.07 -21.60 41.92
CA SER A 2 12.13 -21.49 40.45
C SER A 2 10.78 -21.67 39.76
N GLU A 3 10.39 -20.61 39.05
CA GLU A 3 9.28 -20.45 38.11
C GLU A 3 7.89 -20.11 38.69
N LEU A 4 7.51 -18.84 38.53
CA LEU A 4 6.26 -18.35 37.91
C LEU A 4 5.90 -16.97 38.46
N GLN A 5 6.46 -15.92 37.88
CA GLN A 5 5.93 -14.55 37.97
C GLN A 5 6.51 -13.70 36.83
N ASP A 6 6.05 -13.99 35.61
CA ASP A 6 6.27 -13.15 34.44
C ASP A 6 5.08 -13.37 33.48
N SER A 7 3.95 -12.71 33.75
CA SER A 7 2.72 -12.85 32.95
C SER A 7 2.03 -11.52 32.66
N GLY A 8 2.77 -10.41 32.69
CA GLY A 8 2.27 -9.07 32.31
C GLY A 8 2.43 -8.73 30.83
N ASN A 9 3.41 -9.33 30.14
CA ASN A 9 3.79 -8.97 28.77
C ASN A 9 3.20 -9.87 27.67
N SER A 10 2.59 -11.00 28.01
CA SER A 10 2.21 -12.02 27.03
C SER A 10 1.10 -11.61 26.06
N ALA A 11 0.16 -10.76 26.48
CA ALA A 11 -0.94 -10.31 25.62
C ALA A 11 -0.50 -9.23 24.60
N VAL A 12 0.45 -8.38 24.98
CA VAL A 12 1.02 -7.35 24.10
C VAL A 12 1.96 -8.00 23.09
N ASP A 13 2.76 -8.97 23.52
CA ASP A 13 3.63 -9.75 22.63
C ASP A 13 2.83 -10.57 21.62
N LEU A 14 1.69 -11.17 21.99
CA LEU A 14 0.84 -11.90 21.04
C LEU A 14 0.23 -10.98 19.97
N ALA A 15 -0.29 -9.81 20.37
CA ALA A 15 -0.89 -8.84 19.46
C ALA A 15 0.18 -8.22 18.52
N ALA A 16 1.38 -7.95 19.04
CA ALA A 16 2.51 -7.53 18.24
C ALA A 16 2.96 -8.63 17.26
N LEU A 17 2.97 -9.90 17.69
CA LEU A 17 3.34 -11.04 16.84
C LEU A 17 2.33 -11.25 15.70
N ASP A 18 1.03 -11.09 15.95
CA ASP A 18 -0.02 -11.20 14.94
C ASP A 18 -0.03 -10.01 13.98
N TYR A 19 0.20 -8.78 14.48
CA TYR A 19 0.41 -7.62 13.62
C TYR A 19 1.64 -7.79 12.71
N LEU A 20 2.78 -8.23 13.26
CA LEU A 20 4.01 -8.48 12.51
C LEU A 20 3.88 -9.66 11.55
N ARG A 21 3.00 -10.63 11.81
CA ARG A 21 2.64 -11.69 10.85
C ARG A 21 1.90 -11.14 9.63
N GLY A 22 1.08 -10.11 9.78
CA GLY A 22 0.40 -9.41 8.68
C GLY A 22 1.36 -8.50 7.89
N VAL A 23 2.28 -7.82 8.58
CA VAL A 23 3.28 -6.91 7.97
C VAL A 23 4.57 -7.65 7.55
N LYS A 24 4.46 -8.81 6.91
CA LYS A 24 5.62 -9.52 6.32
C LYS A 24 6.24 -8.79 5.12
N SER A 25 5.64 -7.71 4.64
CA SER A 25 6.09 -6.96 3.45
C SER A 25 7.43 -6.26 3.62
N SER A 26 7.91 -6.01 4.84
CA SER A 26 9.18 -5.32 5.06
C SER A 26 10.41 -6.24 4.96
N THR A 27 10.22 -7.57 4.99
CA THR A 27 11.29 -8.60 4.86
C THR A 27 11.34 -9.23 3.46
N CYS A 28 10.71 -8.58 2.50
CA CYS A 28 10.16 -9.13 1.26
C CYS A 28 11.04 -9.93 0.27
N LEU A 29 12.34 -10.20 0.37
CA LEU A 29 13.09 -11.07 -0.58
C LEU A 29 12.77 -11.06 -2.12
N LEU A 30 12.11 -10.04 -2.69
CA LEU A 30 11.97 -9.92 -4.15
C LEU A 30 13.35 -9.65 -4.77
N LEU A 31 13.69 -10.40 -5.82
CA LEU A 31 14.80 -10.08 -6.71
C LEU A 31 14.53 -8.72 -7.38
N PRO A 32 15.52 -7.83 -7.50
CA PRO A 32 15.36 -6.61 -8.26
C PRO A 32 15.03 -6.96 -9.72
N THR A 33 13.88 -6.51 -10.21
CA THR A 33 13.57 -6.49 -11.65
C THR A 33 14.27 -5.28 -12.28
N THR A 34 15.59 -5.22 -12.18
CA THR A 34 16.38 -4.30 -13.02
C THR A 34 16.68 -5.02 -14.32
N PRO A 35 16.51 -4.40 -15.50
CA PRO A 35 17.30 -4.84 -16.65
C PRO A 35 18.76 -4.77 -16.22
N SER A 36 19.51 -5.84 -16.46
CA SER A 36 20.95 -5.92 -16.17
C SER A 36 21.66 -4.62 -16.55
N PRO A 37 22.57 -4.08 -15.71
CA PRO A 37 23.36 -2.93 -16.12
C PRO A 37 24.11 -3.31 -17.41
N THR A 38 24.07 -2.42 -18.40
CA THR A 38 24.87 -2.48 -19.62
C THR A 38 26.31 -2.85 -19.24
N SER A 39 26.91 -3.81 -19.93
CA SER A 39 28.26 -4.28 -19.61
C SER A 39 29.23 -3.09 -19.55
N LEU A 40 29.68 -2.75 -18.34
CA LEU A 40 30.79 -1.85 -18.14
C LEU A 40 32.00 -2.50 -18.81
N HIS A 41 32.40 -1.95 -19.96
CA HIS A 41 33.61 -2.33 -20.66
C HIS A 41 34.79 -1.83 -19.81
N ILE A 42 35.33 -2.71 -18.96
CA ILE A 42 36.56 -2.44 -18.22
C ILE A 42 37.70 -2.60 -19.22
N ASN A 43 38.19 -1.49 -19.76
CA ASN A 43 39.43 -1.51 -20.51
C ASN A 43 40.60 -1.70 -19.54
N HIS A 44 41.35 -2.77 -19.74
CA HIS A 44 42.54 -3.08 -18.96
C HIS A 44 43.63 -2.03 -19.24
N PRO A 45 44.33 -1.47 -18.23
CA PRO A 45 45.25 -0.34 -18.39
C PRO A 45 46.60 -0.68 -19.07
N LEU A 46 46.66 -1.75 -19.88
CA LEU A 46 47.87 -2.15 -20.61
C LEU A 46 47.63 -2.44 -22.10
N SER A 47 46.42 -2.17 -22.64
CA SER A 47 46.13 -2.43 -24.06
C SER A 47 46.74 -1.42 -25.04
N ASP A 48 47.25 -0.28 -24.57
CA ASP A 48 47.66 0.83 -25.45
C ASP A 48 49.20 0.93 -25.64
N GLN A 49 49.98 -0.09 -25.27
CA GLN A 49 51.45 -0.07 -25.40
C GLN A 49 52.08 -1.20 -26.23
N MET A 50 51.35 -1.75 -27.19
CA MET A 50 51.96 -2.52 -28.27
C MET A 50 51.54 -1.93 -29.62
N ASN A 51 52.01 -0.70 -29.87
CA ASN A 51 52.22 -0.24 -31.23
C ASN A 51 53.55 -0.84 -31.70
N ASP A 52 53.49 -1.44 -32.88
CA ASP A 52 54.57 -2.07 -33.60
C ASP A 52 55.76 -1.12 -33.79
N ASP A 53 56.90 -1.46 -33.19
CA ASP A 53 58.21 -0.96 -33.59
C ASP A 53 59.09 -2.13 -34.08
N PRO A 54 59.83 -1.97 -35.20
CA PRO A 54 60.46 -3.09 -35.88
C PRO A 54 61.80 -3.45 -35.21
N TYR A 55 62.00 -4.72 -34.87
CA TYR A 55 63.31 -5.23 -34.48
C TYR A 55 64.09 -5.79 -35.68
N LEU A 56 65.37 -5.43 -35.70
CA LEU A 56 66.44 -5.75 -36.65
C LEU A 56 66.52 -7.23 -37.06
N GLY A 57 66.81 -7.44 -38.36
CA GLY A 57 66.80 -8.74 -39.02
C GLY A 57 68.12 -9.52 -39.03
N ILE A 58 68.03 -10.72 -39.61
CA ILE A 58 69.13 -11.47 -40.23
C ILE A 58 68.59 -12.07 -41.53
N ASN A 59 69.34 -11.85 -42.62
CA ASN A 59 69.08 -12.28 -43.99
C ASN A 59 68.81 -13.79 -44.12
N ASP A 60 67.92 -14.16 -45.06
CA ASP A 60 68.35 -14.88 -46.26
C ASP A 60 67.27 -14.82 -47.36
N ASP A 61 67.75 -14.64 -48.59
CA ASP A 61 67.02 -14.37 -49.82
C ASP A 61 66.06 -15.48 -50.25
N ASN A 62 64.94 -15.12 -50.91
CA ASN A 62 64.78 -15.25 -52.37
C ASN A 62 63.34 -15.01 -52.85
N ASN A 63 63.25 -14.26 -53.94
CA ASN A 63 62.19 -14.28 -54.96
C ASN A 63 60.81 -13.66 -54.68
N MET A 64 60.61 -12.55 -55.41
CA MET A 64 59.51 -12.33 -56.38
C MET A 64 58.13 -11.86 -55.87
N VAL A 65 57.82 -10.63 -56.32
CA VAL A 65 56.63 -10.24 -57.09
C VAL A 65 55.41 -9.69 -56.32
N SER A 66 55.23 -8.39 -56.56
CA SER A 66 54.02 -7.57 -56.62
C SER A 66 52.71 -8.27 -57.01
N LEU A 67 51.59 -7.86 -56.41
CA LEU A 67 50.42 -7.22 -57.07
C LEU A 67 49.31 -7.00 -56.01
N GLN A 68 48.88 -5.75 -55.79
CA GLN A 68 47.63 -5.16 -56.28
C GLN A 68 46.33 -5.74 -55.70
N ASN A 69 45.67 -4.90 -54.91
CA ASN A 69 44.28 -4.41 -55.00
C ASN A 69 43.22 -5.26 -55.72
N VAL A 70 42.01 -5.25 -55.14
CA VAL A 70 40.73 -4.79 -55.75
C VAL A 70 39.55 -5.67 -55.30
N ASP A 71 38.69 -5.00 -54.51
CA ASP A 71 37.23 -4.88 -54.57
C ASP A 71 36.25 -6.04 -54.30
N LEU A 72 35.39 -5.75 -53.31
CA LEU A 72 33.93 -5.64 -53.36
C LEU A 72 33.15 -6.72 -54.15
N SER A 73 32.21 -7.38 -53.46
CA SER A 73 30.78 -7.09 -53.69
C SER A 73 29.89 -7.79 -52.65
N ALA A 74 28.81 -7.09 -52.33
CA ALA A 74 27.73 -7.48 -51.43
C ALA A 74 26.66 -8.32 -52.14
N GLY A 75 25.84 -9.04 -51.37
CA GLY A 75 24.54 -9.54 -51.87
C GLY A 75 23.97 -10.75 -51.15
N ASP A 76 23.23 -10.49 -50.07
CA ASP A 76 21.96 -11.10 -49.67
C ASP A 76 21.78 -12.64 -49.62
N SER A 77 21.55 -13.16 -48.41
CA SER A 77 20.26 -13.76 -47.98
C SER A 77 20.40 -14.92 -46.98
N SER A 78 19.69 -14.75 -45.86
CA SER A 78 18.93 -15.74 -45.08
C SER A 78 19.62 -16.97 -44.43
N SER A 79 19.65 -16.91 -43.10
CA SER A 79 19.24 -17.95 -42.13
C SER A 79 19.69 -19.41 -42.32
N SER A 80 20.65 -19.81 -41.50
CA SER A 80 20.62 -21.05 -40.69
C SER A 80 21.79 -20.90 -39.70
N ALA A 81 21.53 -20.68 -38.41
CA ALA A 81 21.40 -21.76 -37.45
C ALA A 81 22.50 -22.83 -37.64
N ASP A 82 23.76 -22.45 -37.43
CA ASP A 82 24.82 -23.38 -37.01
C ASP A 82 25.84 -22.63 -36.16
N SER A 83 25.79 -22.86 -34.85
CA SER A 83 26.81 -22.44 -33.90
C SER A 83 28.07 -23.28 -34.15
N ASN A 84 28.92 -22.86 -35.09
CA ASN A 84 30.33 -23.20 -35.05
C ASN A 84 30.98 -22.41 -33.91
N SER A 85 30.97 -22.98 -32.70
CA SER A 85 31.91 -22.56 -31.66
C SER A 85 33.29 -23.07 -32.08
N VAL A 86 34.05 -22.23 -32.80
CA VAL A 86 35.51 -22.28 -32.74
C VAL A 86 35.86 -21.91 -31.30
N ILE A 87 35.99 -22.94 -30.48
CA ILE A 87 36.54 -22.85 -29.14
C ILE A 87 38.02 -22.55 -29.33
N GLN A 88 38.41 -21.28 -29.19
CA GLN A 88 39.77 -20.97 -28.77
C GLN A 88 39.89 -21.41 -27.31
N ASP A 89 40.30 -22.66 -27.12
CA ASP A 89 40.64 -23.14 -25.79
C ASP A 89 41.96 -22.47 -25.33
N PRO A 90 42.03 -22.04 -24.05
CA PRO A 90 43.19 -21.42 -23.47
C PRO A 90 44.39 -22.37 -23.34
N VAL A 91 45.57 -21.78 -23.17
CA VAL A 91 46.95 -22.34 -23.11
C VAL A 91 47.15 -23.51 -22.12
N SER A 92 46.15 -23.96 -21.38
CA SER A 92 46.22 -25.13 -20.50
C SER A 92 46.10 -26.49 -21.22
N ALA A 93 45.71 -26.54 -22.50
CA ALA A 93 45.56 -27.81 -23.24
C ALA A 93 46.86 -28.37 -23.86
N GLN A 94 47.94 -27.58 -23.98
CA GLN A 94 49.20 -28.04 -24.59
C GLN A 94 50.10 -28.87 -23.66
N LEU A 95 49.83 -28.87 -22.35
CA LEU A 95 50.61 -29.65 -21.38
C LEU A 95 50.16 -31.13 -21.26
N ILE A 96 49.01 -31.50 -21.83
CA ILE A 96 48.49 -32.87 -21.77
C ILE A 96 48.78 -33.68 -23.06
N ASN A 97 49.05 -33.02 -24.19
CA ASN A 97 49.32 -33.71 -25.46
C ASN A 97 50.71 -34.34 -25.59
N ASN A 98 51.67 -33.99 -24.72
CA ASN A 98 53.01 -34.62 -24.76
C ASN A 98 53.13 -35.92 -23.95
N ILE A 99 52.06 -36.42 -23.32
CA ILE A 99 52.13 -37.63 -22.47
C ILE A 99 51.37 -38.84 -23.05
N SER A 100 50.74 -38.75 -24.22
CA SER A 100 49.97 -39.90 -24.76
C SER A 100 50.21 -40.21 -26.24
N MET A 101 51.47 -40.48 -26.59
CA MET A 101 51.82 -41.10 -27.88
C MET A 101 52.51 -42.47 -27.71
N LEU A 102 51.99 -43.30 -26.80
CA LEU A 102 52.23 -44.74 -26.83
C LEU A 102 50.90 -45.48 -26.84
N ASP A 103 50.66 -46.14 -27.97
CA ASP A 103 49.80 -47.30 -28.16
C ASP A 103 48.32 -47.19 -27.78
N TYR A 104 47.53 -46.67 -28.71
CA TYR A 104 46.20 -47.23 -28.95
C TYR A 104 46.17 -47.89 -30.32
N GLN A 105 46.57 -49.16 -30.35
CA GLN A 105 46.14 -50.08 -31.38
C GLN A 105 44.61 -50.19 -31.29
N THR A 106 43.93 -49.79 -32.35
CA THR A 106 42.49 -49.98 -32.52
C THR A 106 42.20 -51.47 -32.69
N LEU A 107 41.65 -52.11 -31.66
CA LEU A 107 41.01 -53.42 -31.79
C LEU A 107 39.74 -53.25 -32.65
N SER A 108 39.78 -53.76 -33.89
CA SER A 108 38.60 -53.92 -34.73
C SER A 108 37.73 -55.06 -34.18
N LYS A 109 36.41 -54.92 -34.33
CA LYS A 109 35.39 -55.76 -33.68
C LYS A 109 35.06 -57.04 -34.47
N THR A 110 36.02 -57.60 -35.21
CA THR A 110 35.86 -58.86 -35.94
C THR A 110 37.20 -59.57 -36.00
N GLY A 111 37.30 -60.70 -35.32
CA GLY A 111 38.55 -61.45 -35.15
C GLY A 111 38.97 -62.19 -36.41
N ASP A 112 39.66 -61.51 -37.32
CA ASP A 112 40.46 -62.14 -38.37
C ASP A 112 41.90 -61.63 -38.32
N ILE A 113 42.82 -62.60 -38.31
CA ILE A 113 44.27 -62.43 -38.32
C ILE A 113 44.68 -62.02 -39.72
N ILE A 114 45.28 -60.83 -39.89
CA ILE A 114 46.00 -60.49 -41.12
C ILE A 114 47.50 -60.58 -40.82
N VAL A 115 48.09 -61.69 -41.26
CA VAL A 115 49.54 -61.86 -41.40
C VAL A 115 49.98 -61.03 -42.61
N GLY A 116 50.72 -59.95 -42.38
CA GLY A 116 51.56 -59.27 -43.39
C GLY A 116 53.03 -59.62 -43.14
N PRO A 117 53.86 -59.78 -44.18
CA PRO A 117 55.16 -60.42 -44.07
C PRO A 117 56.22 -59.55 -43.40
N SER A 118 57.17 -60.25 -42.79
CA SER A 118 58.38 -59.76 -42.12
C SER A 118 59.32 -59.00 -43.06
N GLU A 119 59.75 -57.80 -42.64
CA GLU A 119 61.10 -57.33 -42.96
C GLU A 119 61.89 -57.06 -41.69
N ASP A 120 63.01 -57.75 -41.61
CA ASP A 120 63.96 -57.78 -40.51
C ASP A 120 64.62 -56.43 -40.28
N SER A 121 64.49 -55.89 -39.08
CA SER A 121 65.52 -55.01 -38.50
C SER A 121 65.91 -55.54 -37.13
N LYS A 122 66.96 -56.36 -37.14
CA LYS A 122 67.67 -56.83 -35.95
C LYS A 122 68.26 -55.63 -35.20
N LEU A 123 67.63 -55.28 -34.08
CA LEU A 123 68.34 -54.64 -32.97
C LEU A 123 68.53 -55.68 -31.86
N ASN A 124 69.78 -56.12 -31.78
CA ASN A 124 70.30 -57.09 -30.83
C ASN A 124 70.30 -56.45 -29.44
N GLY A 125 69.23 -56.68 -28.67
CA GLY A 125 69.11 -56.28 -27.28
C GLY A 125 68.33 -57.34 -26.54
N ASN A 126 69.04 -58.16 -25.77
CA ASN A 126 68.47 -59.18 -24.90
C ASN A 126 67.62 -58.50 -23.80
N PHE A 127 66.38 -58.15 -24.12
CA PHE A 127 65.39 -57.70 -23.15
C PHE A 127 64.29 -58.75 -23.07
N ASN A 128 64.49 -59.66 -22.13
CA ASN A 128 63.42 -60.45 -21.56
C ASN A 128 62.50 -59.51 -20.74
N THR A 129 61.69 -58.68 -21.41
CA THR A 129 60.67 -57.88 -20.73
C THR A 129 59.45 -58.76 -20.50
N ASN A 130 59.49 -59.49 -19.38
CA ASN A 130 58.31 -59.97 -18.70
C ASN A 130 57.23 -58.89 -18.77
N ASN A 131 56.04 -59.26 -19.26
CA ASN A 131 54.78 -58.53 -19.18
C ASN A 131 54.86 -57.43 -18.12
N ARG A 132 54.99 -56.15 -18.53
CA ARG A 132 54.84 -55.03 -17.61
C ARG A 132 53.43 -55.15 -17.04
N LYS A 133 53.33 -55.69 -15.82
CA LYS A 133 52.09 -55.67 -15.05
C LYS A 133 51.70 -54.21 -14.96
N LEU A 134 50.59 -53.83 -15.60
CA LEU A 134 49.98 -52.54 -15.34
C LEU A 134 49.88 -52.40 -13.81
N PRO A 135 50.25 -51.24 -13.25
CA PRO A 135 50.26 -51.08 -11.81
C PRO A 135 48.86 -51.39 -11.27
N SER A 136 48.78 -52.09 -10.14
CA SER A 136 47.55 -52.69 -9.61
C SER A 136 46.39 -51.72 -9.39
N PHE A 137 46.66 -50.40 -9.35
CA PHE A 137 45.63 -49.36 -9.27
C PHE A 137 44.85 -49.15 -10.59
N VAL A 138 45.36 -49.60 -11.75
CA VAL A 138 44.65 -49.53 -13.04
C VAL A 138 43.63 -50.66 -13.19
N ASN A 139 43.85 -51.79 -12.50
CA ASN A 139 42.89 -52.88 -12.38
C ASN A 139 41.81 -52.62 -11.30
N TRP A 140 41.89 -51.48 -10.61
CA TRP A 140 40.77 -50.99 -9.81
C TRP A 140 39.60 -50.71 -10.75
N ASN A 141 38.38 -50.99 -10.30
CA ASN A 141 37.12 -50.97 -11.04
C ASN A 141 36.73 -49.58 -11.59
N TRP A 142 37.58 -48.98 -12.42
CA TRP A 142 37.46 -47.64 -12.99
C TRP A 142 36.17 -47.44 -13.78
N ASN A 143 35.68 -48.50 -14.42
CA ASN A 143 34.36 -48.48 -15.08
C ASN A 143 33.21 -48.26 -14.09
N ILE A 144 33.33 -48.77 -12.86
CA ILE A 144 32.34 -48.51 -11.81
C ILE A 144 32.53 -47.10 -11.25
N ILE A 145 33.76 -46.69 -10.95
CA ILE A 145 34.05 -45.35 -10.40
C ILE A 145 33.55 -44.26 -11.35
N ARG A 146 33.78 -44.39 -12.66
CA ARG A 146 33.33 -43.43 -13.67
C ARG A 146 31.82 -43.34 -13.77
N LYS A 147 31.12 -44.49 -13.74
CA LYS A 147 29.65 -44.52 -13.76
C LYS A 147 29.08 -43.89 -12.49
N VAL A 148 29.63 -44.22 -11.32
CA VAL A 148 29.21 -43.65 -10.04
C VAL A 148 29.42 -42.13 -10.03
N LEU A 149 30.59 -41.64 -10.45
CA LEU A 149 30.88 -40.20 -10.50
C LEU A 149 29.93 -39.46 -11.47
N LEU A 150 29.65 -40.02 -12.65
CA LEU A 150 28.70 -39.45 -13.60
C LEU A 150 27.30 -39.33 -13.00
N TRP A 151 26.80 -40.39 -12.35
CA TRP A 151 25.49 -40.37 -11.72
C TRP A 151 25.43 -39.41 -10.52
N VAL A 152 26.52 -39.25 -9.77
CA VAL A 152 26.62 -38.25 -8.68
C VAL A 152 26.53 -36.83 -9.24
N VAL A 153 27.25 -36.51 -10.32
CA VAL A 153 27.20 -35.19 -10.96
C VAL A 153 25.81 -34.91 -11.55
N VAL A 154 25.23 -35.88 -12.26
CA VAL A 154 23.87 -35.75 -12.82
C VAL A 154 22.85 -35.55 -11.70
N SER A 155 22.95 -36.31 -10.61
CA SER A 155 22.09 -36.12 -9.44
C SER A 155 22.27 -34.74 -8.80
N GLY A 156 23.51 -34.22 -8.75
CA GLY A 156 23.81 -32.88 -8.25
C GLY A 156 23.18 -31.79 -9.10
N LEU A 157 23.27 -31.89 -10.43
CA LEU A 157 22.63 -30.94 -11.35
C LEU A 157 21.10 -30.96 -11.23
N VAL A 158 20.50 -32.15 -11.11
CA VAL A 158 19.05 -32.29 -10.89
C VAL A 158 18.64 -31.67 -9.54
N ALA A 159 19.43 -31.87 -8.49
CA ALA A 159 19.17 -31.27 -7.18
C ALA A 159 19.27 -29.72 -7.21
N CYS A 160 20.26 -29.16 -7.91
CA CYS A 160 20.38 -27.71 -8.10
C CYS A 160 19.18 -27.14 -8.88
N LEU A 161 18.75 -27.82 -9.96
CA LEU A 161 17.60 -27.39 -10.75
C LEU A 161 16.31 -27.46 -9.93
N ALA A 162 16.13 -28.52 -9.14
CA ALA A 162 15.01 -28.63 -8.20
C ALA A 162 15.02 -27.52 -7.14
N ALA A 163 16.20 -27.16 -6.60
CA ALA A 163 16.33 -26.05 -5.65
C ALA A 163 15.99 -24.69 -6.27
N ILE A 164 16.41 -24.43 -7.52
CA ILE A 164 16.04 -23.21 -8.26
C ILE A 164 14.53 -23.15 -8.50
N VAL A 165 13.93 -24.26 -8.92
CA VAL A 165 12.47 -24.36 -9.11
C VAL A 165 11.74 -24.14 -7.79
N ALA A 166 12.19 -24.76 -6.71
CA ALA A 166 11.62 -24.58 -5.38
C ALA A 166 11.72 -23.11 -4.92
N MET A 167 12.87 -22.46 -5.12
CA MET A 167 13.07 -21.06 -4.77
C MET A 167 12.19 -20.12 -5.61
N THR A 168 12.06 -20.36 -6.92
CA THR A 168 11.19 -19.55 -7.79
C THR A 168 9.70 -19.74 -7.48
N VAL A 169 9.26 -20.95 -7.10
CA VAL A 169 7.87 -21.21 -6.71
C VAL A 169 7.53 -20.66 -5.32
N THR A 170 8.48 -20.72 -4.38
CA THR A 170 8.28 -20.20 -3.01
C THR A 170 8.45 -18.69 -2.89
N MET A 171 9.03 -18.02 -3.89
CA MET A 171 9.18 -16.57 -3.87
C MET A 171 7.81 -15.90 -4.10
N PRO A 172 7.35 -15.03 -3.17
CA PRO A 172 6.07 -14.35 -3.33
C PRO A 172 6.12 -13.42 -4.54
N ARG A 173 5.08 -13.45 -5.39
CA ARG A 173 4.95 -12.55 -6.56
C ARG A 173 4.64 -11.10 -6.16
N SER A 174 4.08 -10.90 -4.98
CA SER A 174 3.72 -9.58 -4.44
C SER A 174 3.94 -9.55 -2.94
N CYS A 175 4.52 -8.46 -2.44
CA CYS A 175 4.72 -8.22 -1.01
C CYS A 175 3.74 -7.17 -0.50
N ASN A 176 2.44 -7.43 -0.62
CA ASN A 176 1.42 -6.63 0.04
C ASN A 176 1.29 -7.15 1.48
N PRO A 177 1.42 -6.30 2.52
CA PRO A 177 1.10 -6.73 3.87
C PRO A 177 -0.39 -7.05 3.95
N GLU A 178 -0.72 -8.13 4.64
CA GLU A 178 -2.10 -8.41 4.99
C GLU A 178 -2.47 -7.47 6.14
N LEU A 179 -3.40 -6.56 5.85
CA LEU A 179 -3.86 -5.55 6.80
C LEU A 179 -5.33 -5.78 7.12
N PRO A 180 -5.78 -5.40 8.34
CA PRO A 180 -7.19 -5.32 8.67
C PRO A 180 -7.99 -4.51 7.65
N TRP A 181 -9.28 -4.83 7.50
CA TRP A 181 -10.14 -4.26 6.46
C TRP A 181 -10.21 -2.73 6.47
N TYR A 182 -9.95 -2.07 7.60
CA TYR A 182 -10.01 -0.62 7.76
C TYR A 182 -8.70 0.11 7.45
N GLN A 183 -7.54 -0.58 7.52
CA GLN A 183 -6.23 0.07 7.42
C GLN A 183 -5.89 0.36 5.95
N GLY A 184 -5.65 1.63 5.65
CA GLY A 184 -5.26 2.07 4.31
C GLY A 184 -6.40 2.22 3.32
N LYS A 185 -7.65 2.03 3.75
CA LYS A 185 -8.84 2.17 2.93
C LYS A 185 -9.39 3.60 2.90
N VAL A 186 -10.43 3.78 2.10
CA VAL A 186 -11.22 5.01 2.00
C VAL A 186 -12.58 4.77 2.65
N PHE A 187 -12.88 5.60 3.63
CA PHE A 187 -14.15 5.69 4.34
C PHE A 187 -14.96 6.82 3.72
N TYR A 188 -16.27 6.63 3.63
CA TYR A 188 -17.17 7.62 3.05
C TYR A 188 -18.21 8.04 4.09
N GLU A 189 -18.12 9.29 4.51
CA GLU A 189 -18.97 9.88 5.55
C GLU A 189 -20.24 10.47 4.95
N ILE A 190 -21.39 9.94 5.38
CA ILE A 190 -22.71 10.26 4.86
C ILE A 190 -23.60 10.79 5.98
N PHE A 191 -24.20 11.95 5.74
CA PHE A 191 -25.32 12.43 6.52
C PHE A 191 -26.63 12.03 5.82
N PRO A 192 -27.41 11.06 6.38
CA PRO A 192 -28.52 10.43 5.65
C PRO A 192 -29.57 11.41 5.13
N ALA A 193 -29.97 12.39 5.95
CA ALA A 193 -31.00 13.37 5.60
C ALA A 193 -30.65 14.24 4.39
N SER A 194 -29.37 14.33 4.01
CA SER A 194 -28.93 15.14 2.87
C SER A 194 -28.47 14.30 1.68
N PHE A 195 -28.59 12.97 1.75
CA PHE A 195 -27.92 12.12 0.78
C PHE A 195 -28.79 11.73 -0.42
N GLU A 196 -29.94 11.09 -0.18
CA GLU A 196 -30.91 10.79 -1.24
C GLU A 196 -32.27 10.51 -0.58
N ASP A 197 -33.31 11.16 -1.10
CA ASP A 197 -34.70 10.94 -0.70
C ASP A 197 -35.33 9.88 -1.61
N SER A 198 -35.94 8.84 -1.03
CA SER A 198 -36.62 7.77 -1.78
C SER A 198 -38.15 7.88 -1.80
N ASN A 199 -38.73 8.71 -0.95
CA ASN A 199 -40.17 8.77 -0.71
C ASN A 199 -40.81 10.13 -1.07
N ASP A 200 -40.00 11.07 -1.56
CA ASP A 200 -40.34 12.44 -1.96
C ASP A 200 -40.84 13.34 -0.81
N ASP A 201 -40.45 13.08 0.45
CA ASP A 201 -40.78 13.93 1.60
C ASP A 201 -39.82 15.12 1.82
N GLY A 202 -38.75 15.18 1.04
CA GLY A 202 -37.74 16.24 1.07
C GLY A 202 -36.60 15.99 2.06
N ILE A 203 -36.56 14.83 2.73
CA ILE A 203 -35.50 14.39 3.65
C ILE A 203 -34.92 13.07 3.12
N GLY A 204 -33.59 12.97 3.10
CA GLY A 204 -32.93 11.72 2.71
C GLY A 204 -33.15 10.59 3.71
N ASP A 205 -33.36 9.38 3.19
CA ASP A 205 -33.72 8.20 3.98
C ASP A 205 -32.77 7.01 3.73
N LEU A 206 -32.86 5.97 4.58
CA LEU A 206 -31.97 4.81 4.46
C LEU A 206 -32.18 4.05 3.14
N LYS A 207 -33.38 4.11 2.55
CA LYS A 207 -33.69 3.48 1.27
C LYS A 207 -33.04 4.20 0.10
N GLY A 208 -33.04 5.53 0.11
CA GLY A 208 -32.32 6.35 -0.86
C GLY A 208 -30.83 6.05 -0.82
N LEU A 209 -30.26 5.88 0.37
CA LEU A 209 -28.87 5.42 0.51
C LEU A 209 -28.64 4.04 -0.12
N ILE A 210 -29.53 3.06 0.11
CA ILE A 210 -29.44 1.73 -0.51
C ILE A 210 -29.39 1.83 -2.04
N MET A 211 -30.19 2.72 -2.64
CA MET A 211 -30.24 2.92 -4.09
C MET A 211 -28.92 3.42 -4.69
N LYS A 212 -28.06 4.06 -3.89
CA LYS A 212 -26.75 4.58 -4.34
C LYS A 212 -25.56 3.75 -3.88
N LEU A 213 -25.76 2.60 -3.24
CA LEU A 213 -24.63 1.75 -2.80
C LEU A 213 -23.72 1.33 -3.97
N ASP A 214 -24.29 1.16 -5.17
CA ASP A 214 -23.50 0.84 -6.37
C ASP A 214 -22.62 2.02 -6.81
N THR A 215 -23.10 3.26 -6.74
CA THR A 215 -22.29 4.45 -7.09
C THR A 215 -21.17 4.67 -6.07
N ILE A 216 -21.44 4.46 -4.78
CA ILE A 216 -20.44 4.49 -3.71
C ILE A 216 -19.37 3.42 -3.96
N LYS A 217 -19.79 2.21 -4.35
CA LYS A 217 -18.84 1.12 -4.64
C LYS A 217 -17.96 1.42 -5.84
N GLU A 218 -18.53 2.00 -6.90
CA GLU A 218 -17.79 2.43 -8.09
C GLU A 218 -16.75 3.51 -7.82
N LEU A 219 -16.95 4.33 -6.78
CA LEU A 219 -15.95 5.30 -6.31
C LEU A 219 -14.69 4.61 -5.73
N GLY A 220 -14.79 3.34 -5.36
CA GLY A 220 -13.72 2.54 -4.75
C GLY A 220 -13.70 2.61 -3.22
N VAL A 221 -14.79 3.10 -2.61
CA VAL A 221 -14.98 3.15 -1.16
C VAL A 221 -15.02 1.73 -0.58
N SER A 222 -14.43 1.56 0.60
CA SER A 222 -14.41 0.27 1.31
C SER A 222 -15.33 0.26 2.53
N ALA A 223 -15.64 1.42 3.11
CA ALA A 223 -16.49 1.52 4.28
C ALA A 223 -17.35 2.79 4.24
N ILE A 224 -18.60 2.66 4.68
CA ILE A 224 -19.52 3.77 4.84
C ILE A 224 -19.56 4.11 6.33
N ARG A 225 -19.33 5.38 6.65
CA ARG A 225 -19.51 5.94 7.98
C ARG A 225 -20.79 6.76 7.96
N LEU A 226 -21.81 6.29 8.68
CA LEU A 226 -23.05 7.03 8.84
C LEU A 226 -22.93 7.96 10.03
N ASN A 227 -23.27 9.22 9.82
CA ASN A 227 -23.51 10.16 10.90
C ASN A 227 -24.68 9.67 11.78
N CYS A 228 -24.87 10.30 12.95
CA CYS A 228 -25.82 9.83 13.97
C CYS A 228 -27.21 9.57 13.37
N ILE A 229 -27.77 8.36 13.52
CA ILE A 229 -29.09 7.96 12.96
C ILE A 229 -30.18 7.80 14.03
N PHE A 230 -29.84 8.08 15.28
CA PHE A 230 -30.68 7.77 16.44
C PHE A 230 -31.79 8.80 16.63
N GLU A 231 -32.83 8.41 17.36
CA GLU A 231 -34.02 9.24 17.62
C GLU A 231 -33.63 10.58 18.27
N ALA A 232 -33.79 11.67 17.50
CA ALA A 232 -33.43 13.01 17.92
C ALA A 232 -34.49 13.62 18.85
N HIS A 233 -34.06 14.50 19.74
CA HIS A 233 -34.95 15.24 20.61
C HIS A 233 -35.96 16.08 19.78
N ASN A 234 -37.19 16.21 20.29
CA ASN A 234 -38.31 16.90 19.62
C ASN A 234 -38.64 16.42 18.20
N ASN A 235 -38.21 15.22 17.78
CA ASN A 235 -38.43 14.68 16.42
C ASN A 235 -37.89 15.60 15.31
N ASN A 236 -36.85 16.38 15.61
CA ASN A 236 -36.20 17.30 14.68
C ASN A 236 -34.77 16.83 14.40
N TYR A 237 -34.65 15.79 13.59
CA TYR A 237 -33.38 15.15 13.26
C TYR A 237 -32.41 16.09 12.55
N THR A 238 -32.90 16.90 11.63
CA THR A 238 -32.09 17.77 10.78
C THR A 238 -31.31 18.82 11.58
N GLU A 239 -31.91 19.34 12.67
CA GLU A 239 -31.26 20.34 13.53
C GLU A 239 -30.63 19.74 14.80
N GLN A 240 -31.15 18.60 15.28
CA GLN A 240 -30.78 18.02 16.59
C GLN A 240 -30.25 16.58 16.50
N SER A 241 -29.70 16.17 15.35
CA SER A 241 -29.16 14.81 15.11
C SER A 241 -28.21 14.30 16.18
N TYR A 242 -27.55 15.17 16.95
CA TYR A 242 -26.62 14.79 18.04
C TYR A 242 -27.24 14.82 19.44
N ASN A 243 -28.43 15.40 19.63
CA ASN A 243 -29.16 15.39 20.89
C ASN A 243 -30.14 14.20 20.90
N VAL A 244 -29.61 13.03 21.21
CA VAL A 244 -30.33 11.76 21.08
C VAL A 244 -31.14 11.44 22.34
N THR A 245 -32.37 10.99 22.15
CA THR A 245 -33.27 10.54 23.23
C THR A 245 -33.16 9.03 23.48
N SER A 246 -32.94 8.24 22.43
CA SER A 246 -32.82 6.78 22.50
C SER A 246 -31.71 6.28 21.58
N LEU A 247 -30.74 5.55 22.12
CA LEU A 247 -29.63 4.94 21.36
C LEU A 247 -30.02 3.62 20.67
N LEU A 248 -31.24 3.12 20.89
CA LEU A 248 -31.72 1.85 20.34
C LEU A 248 -32.66 2.03 19.15
N ASN A 249 -33.30 3.19 19.05
CA ASN A 249 -34.25 3.50 18.00
C ASN A 249 -33.59 4.35 16.91
N ILE A 250 -34.04 4.13 15.68
CA ILE A 250 -33.72 4.98 14.53
C ILE A 250 -34.74 6.12 14.48
N ASP A 251 -34.31 7.32 14.09
CA ASP A 251 -35.21 8.44 13.87
C ASP A 251 -36.23 8.15 12.76
N LYS A 252 -37.50 8.44 13.04
CA LYS A 252 -38.61 8.11 12.14
C LYS A 252 -38.54 8.83 10.79
N ASN A 253 -37.86 9.98 10.75
CA ASN A 253 -37.70 10.74 9.51
C ASN A 253 -36.71 10.08 8.54
N ILE A 254 -35.81 9.21 9.02
CA ILE A 254 -34.78 8.55 8.18
C ILE A 254 -35.19 7.12 7.81
N GLY A 255 -36.00 6.47 8.66
CA GLY A 255 -36.55 5.17 8.36
C GLY A 255 -36.78 4.28 9.58
N THR A 256 -36.87 2.98 9.32
CA THR A 256 -37.15 1.97 10.34
C THR A 256 -35.95 1.05 10.58
N LEU A 257 -35.99 0.29 11.68
CA LEU A 257 -34.98 -0.74 11.97
C LEU A 257 -34.89 -1.82 10.87
N ASN A 258 -35.98 -2.07 10.14
CA ASN A 258 -35.96 -3.02 9.03
C ASN A 258 -35.22 -2.44 7.83
N ASP A 259 -35.44 -1.17 7.50
CA ASP A 259 -34.71 -0.49 6.42
C ASP A 259 -33.21 -0.46 6.71
N PHE A 260 -32.83 -0.32 7.99
CA PHE A 260 -31.43 -0.43 8.40
C PHE A 260 -30.85 -1.83 8.23
N LYS A 261 -31.61 -2.89 8.56
CA LYS A 261 -31.16 -4.27 8.32
C LYS A 261 -30.93 -4.52 6.83
N ASP A 262 -31.84 -4.02 6.00
CA ASP A 262 -31.70 -4.12 4.55
C ASP A 262 -30.44 -3.37 4.07
N LEU A 263 -30.16 -2.19 4.64
CA LEU A 263 -28.93 -1.43 4.36
C LEU A 263 -27.67 -2.22 4.72
N VAL A 264 -27.61 -2.83 5.91
CA VAL A 264 -26.45 -3.64 6.33
C VAL A 264 -26.24 -4.81 5.36
N ILE A 265 -27.31 -5.54 5.03
CA ILE A 265 -27.24 -6.69 4.12
C ILE A 265 -26.76 -6.25 2.74
N GLU A 266 -27.32 -5.18 2.17
CA GLU A 266 -26.95 -4.68 0.84
C GLU A 266 -25.53 -4.10 0.79
N THR A 267 -25.06 -3.51 1.89
CA THR A 267 -23.69 -3.02 2.04
C THR A 267 -22.69 -4.17 2.07
N HIS A 268 -22.96 -5.19 2.90
CA HIS A 268 -22.11 -6.38 3.03
C HIS A 268 -22.06 -7.21 1.74
N LYS A 269 -23.17 -7.33 0.99
CA LYS A 269 -23.19 -7.97 -0.33
C LYS A 269 -22.18 -7.36 -1.32
N ARG A 270 -21.85 -6.08 -1.15
CA ARG A 270 -20.89 -5.33 -1.99
C ARG A 270 -19.47 -5.33 -1.43
N ASN A 271 -19.18 -6.14 -0.40
CA ASN A 271 -17.91 -6.15 0.33
C ASN A 271 -17.52 -4.74 0.80
N MET A 272 -18.49 -4.01 1.35
CA MET A 272 -18.26 -2.76 2.07
C MET A 272 -18.64 -2.96 3.53
N SER A 273 -18.02 -2.19 4.43
CA SER A 273 -18.31 -2.21 5.85
C SER A 273 -19.15 -1.01 6.27
N LEU A 274 -19.94 -1.14 7.34
CA LEU A 274 -20.77 -0.07 7.88
C LEU A 274 -20.31 0.34 9.28
N VAL A 275 -20.03 1.62 9.46
CA VAL A 275 -19.60 2.24 10.73
C VAL A 275 -20.64 3.29 11.14
N LEU A 276 -20.99 3.33 12.43
CA LEU A 276 -21.94 4.30 12.95
C LEU A 276 -21.27 5.34 13.84
N ASP A 277 -21.63 6.61 13.64
CA ASP A 277 -21.39 7.66 14.63
C ASP A 277 -22.26 7.41 15.86
N PHE A 278 -21.57 7.16 16.97
CA PHE A 278 -22.17 6.69 18.20
C PHE A 278 -21.91 7.70 19.33
N PRO A 279 -22.93 8.48 19.74
CA PRO A 279 -22.79 9.42 20.83
C PRO A 279 -22.71 8.69 22.16
N VAL A 280 -21.63 8.91 22.90
CA VAL A 280 -21.45 8.34 24.23
C VAL A 280 -22.25 9.17 25.23
N SER A 281 -23.20 8.55 25.94
CA SER A 281 -24.05 9.19 26.94
C SER A 281 -23.68 8.80 28.38
N SER A 282 -23.33 7.54 28.59
CA SER A 282 -22.92 6.97 29.88
C SER A 282 -21.64 6.14 29.77
N MET A 283 -20.98 5.93 30.91
CA MET A 283 -19.85 5.01 31.05
C MET A 283 -20.31 3.72 31.76
N ALA A 284 -19.64 2.61 31.49
CA ALA A 284 -20.00 1.32 32.04
C ALA A 284 -19.68 1.26 33.55
N ASP A 285 -20.73 1.29 34.37
CA ASP A 285 -20.65 1.07 35.82
C ASP A 285 -20.60 -0.44 36.13
N MET A 286 -19.44 -1.05 35.91
CA MET A 286 -19.23 -2.46 36.22
C MET A 286 -18.34 -2.66 37.47
N PRO A 287 -18.76 -3.45 38.47
CA PRO A 287 -17.90 -3.81 39.59
C PRO A 287 -16.75 -4.72 39.09
N ALA A 288 -15.53 -4.42 39.56
CA ALA A 288 -14.27 -4.98 39.05
C ALA A 288 -14.11 -6.50 39.19
N THR A 289 -14.99 -7.18 39.93
CA THR A 289 -14.89 -8.61 40.26
C THR A 289 -15.56 -9.55 39.24
N ASN A 290 -16.32 -9.04 38.27
CA ASN A 290 -17.07 -9.87 37.33
C ASN A 290 -16.52 -9.92 35.90
N VAL A 291 -15.49 -9.13 35.54
CA VAL A 291 -14.98 -9.09 34.16
C VAL A 291 -14.53 -10.48 33.67
N THR A 292 -13.95 -11.30 34.55
CA THR A 292 -13.50 -12.66 34.21
C THR A 292 -14.63 -13.68 34.09
N ASN A 293 -15.74 -13.51 34.83
CA ASN A 293 -16.92 -14.39 34.72
C ASN A 293 -17.82 -14.04 33.53
N ILE A 294 -17.73 -12.81 33.02
CA ILE A 294 -18.43 -12.35 31.80
C ILE A 294 -17.83 -13.01 30.54
N ILE A 295 -16.55 -13.37 30.57
CA ILE A 295 -15.79 -13.98 29.45
C ILE A 295 -16.40 -15.31 28.98
N TYR A 296 -17.18 -16.00 29.81
CA TYR A 296 -17.71 -17.34 29.52
C TYR A 296 -19.24 -17.45 29.50
N SER A 297 -19.99 -16.39 29.80
CA SER A 297 -21.46 -16.47 29.83
C SER A 297 -22.08 -15.88 28.56
N THR A 298 -22.67 -16.75 27.75
CA THR A 298 -23.58 -16.43 26.63
C THR A 298 -24.95 -15.88 27.09
N ASN A 299 -25.09 -15.48 28.36
CA ASN A 299 -26.39 -15.12 28.93
C ASN A 299 -26.60 -13.61 28.96
N ASP A 300 -27.70 -13.17 28.33
CA ASP A 300 -28.24 -11.80 28.30
C ASP A 300 -28.53 -11.19 29.69
N SER A 301 -28.44 -11.97 30.77
CA SER A 301 -28.74 -11.55 32.14
C SER A 301 -27.80 -10.47 32.69
N LEU A 302 -26.60 -10.29 32.10
CA LEU A 302 -25.64 -9.26 32.49
C LEU A 302 -25.92 -7.88 31.86
N LEU A 303 -26.73 -7.82 30.80
CA LEU A 303 -27.12 -6.57 30.15
C LEU A 303 -28.18 -5.80 30.94
N VAL A 304 -28.88 -6.44 31.87
CA VAL A 304 -29.98 -5.82 32.63
C VAL A 304 -29.49 -4.63 33.45
N ASN A 305 -28.27 -4.72 34.01
CA ASN A 305 -27.66 -3.68 34.84
C ASN A 305 -26.59 -2.85 34.09
N ALA A 306 -26.40 -3.08 32.79
CA ALA A 306 -25.45 -2.32 32.00
C ALA A 306 -25.98 -0.90 31.73
N ASP A 307 -25.06 0.03 31.49
CA ASP A 307 -25.38 1.39 31.10
C ASP A 307 -25.98 1.45 29.68
N ASP A 308 -26.61 2.57 29.34
CA ASP A 308 -27.34 2.71 28.08
C ASP A 308 -26.42 2.63 26.87
N THR A 309 -25.22 3.23 26.96
CA THR A 309 -24.17 3.13 25.93
C THR A 309 -23.79 1.67 25.67
N SER A 310 -23.46 0.88 26.71
CA SER A 310 -23.04 -0.52 26.50
C SER A 310 -24.17 -1.38 25.94
N LYS A 311 -25.41 -1.19 26.41
CA LYS A 311 -26.58 -1.92 25.89
C LYS A 311 -26.74 -1.67 24.39
N ALA A 312 -26.63 -0.41 23.98
CA ALA A 312 -26.77 -0.03 22.59
C ALA A 312 -25.60 -0.54 21.72
N ILE A 313 -24.34 -0.45 22.18
CA ILE A 313 -23.19 -1.03 21.46
C ILE A 313 -23.41 -2.53 21.21
N VAL A 314 -23.88 -3.28 22.22
CA VAL A 314 -24.16 -4.72 22.09
C VAL A 314 -25.26 -4.97 21.06
N PHE A 315 -26.34 -4.19 21.12
CA PHE A 315 -27.46 -4.29 20.17
C PHE A 315 -26.99 -4.07 18.73
N TRP A 316 -26.30 -2.96 18.45
CA TRP A 316 -25.86 -2.63 17.09
C TRP A 316 -24.76 -3.57 16.59
N ALA A 317 -23.83 -3.98 17.46
CA ALA A 317 -22.71 -4.84 17.06
C ALA A 317 -23.16 -6.29 16.79
N ARG A 318 -24.00 -6.87 17.67
CA ARG A 318 -24.36 -8.29 17.61
C ARG A 318 -25.67 -8.55 16.87
N ILE A 319 -26.70 -7.74 17.11
CA ILE A 319 -28.04 -7.98 16.55
C ILE A 319 -28.16 -7.36 15.16
N GLN A 320 -27.62 -6.16 14.97
CA GLN A 320 -27.68 -5.46 13.68
C GLN A 320 -26.40 -5.61 12.83
N SER A 321 -25.41 -6.36 13.33
CA SER A 321 -24.18 -6.69 12.61
C SER A 321 -23.35 -5.50 12.09
N VAL A 322 -23.40 -4.34 12.76
CA VAL A 322 -22.60 -3.15 12.42
C VAL A 322 -21.10 -3.40 12.61
N ASP A 323 -20.24 -2.96 11.69
CA ASP A 323 -18.80 -3.29 11.67
C ASP A 323 -17.92 -2.37 12.52
N GLY A 324 -18.43 -1.22 12.94
CA GLY A 324 -17.68 -0.32 13.80
C GLY A 324 -18.46 0.84 14.38
N PHE A 325 -17.85 1.51 15.35
CA PHE A 325 -18.44 2.64 16.05
C PHE A 325 -17.45 3.80 16.16
N TYR A 326 -17.85 4.99 15.73
CA TYR A 326 -17.17 6.22 16.09
C TYR A 326 -17.75 6.73 17.40
N LEU A 327 -16.99 6.65 18.49
CA LEU A 327 -17.38 7.14 19.81
C LEU A 327 -17.27 8.67 19.86
N LYS A 328 -18.38 9.36 19.63
CA LYS A 328 -18.46 10.83 19.68
C LYS A 328 -18.55 11.31 21.13
N ASN A 329 -17.98 12.49 21.39
CA ASN A 329 -17.92 13.14 22.71
C ASN A 329 -17.11 12.40 23.79
N LEU A 330 -16.22 11.49 23.38
CA LEU A 330 -15.45 10.67 24.30
C LEU A 330 -14.53 11.52 25.21
N GLU A 331 -14.10 12.70 24.74
CA GLU A 331 -13.26 13.67 25.46
C GLU A 331 -13.91 14.17 26.76
N LYS A 332 -15.24 14.17 26.86
CA LYS A 332 -15.96 14.58 28.07
C LYS A 332 -15.79 13.59 29.21
N TYR A 333 -15.48 12.34 28.90
CA TYR A 333 -15.44 11.24 29.86
C TYR A 333 -14.03 10.75 30.17
N VAL A 334 -12.99 11.31 29.56
CA VAL A 334 -11.59 10.90 29.81
C VAL A 334 -11.22 10.98 31.30
N ASP A 335 -11.76 11.96 32.02
CA ASP A 335 -11.49 12.16 33.45
C ASP A 335 -12.36 11.26 34.36
N ASN A 336 -13.30 10.49 33.78
CA ASN A 336 -14.19 9.63 34.54
C ASN A 336 -13.44 8.38 35.03
N PRO A 337 -13.58 7.97 36.31
CA PRO A 337 -12.90 6.78 36.84
C PRO A 337 -13.25 5.47 36.11
N ASN A 338 -14.41 5.41 35.44
CA ASN A 338 -14.86 4.24 34.70
C ASN A 338 -14.46 4.26 33.21
N PHE A 339 -13.78 5.32 32.74
CA PHE A 339 -13.33 5.45 31.35
C PHE A 339 -12.54 4.24 30.85
N ILE A 340 -11.49 3.88 31.60
CA ILE A 340 -10.59 2.77 31.27
C ILE A 340 -11.36 1.45 31.17
N LYS A 341 -12.21 1.18 32.16
CA LYS A 341 -13.01 -0.05 32.21
C LYS A 341 -14.01 -0.12 31.08
N SER A 342 -14.65 1.00 30.75
CA SER A 342 -15.65 1.10 29.69
C SER A 342 -15.04 0.81 28.33
N LEU A 343 -13.89 1.42 28.01
CA LEU A 343 -13.20 1.15 26.74
C LEU A 343 -12.76 -0.31 26.60
N GLN A 344 -12.21 -0.89 27.68
CA GLN A 344 -11.83 -2.30 27.68
C GLN A 344 -13.04 -3.21 27.49
N PHE A 345 -14.15 -2.90 28.15
CA PHE A 345 -15.38 -3.64 28.06
C PHE A 345 -16.01 -3.55 26.66
N TRP A 346 -16.12 -2.35 26.09
CA TRP A 346 -16.67 -2.15 24.75
C TRP A 346 -15.83 -2.85 23.69
N LYS A 347 -14.49 -2.71 23.74
CA LYS A 347 -13.61 -3.40 22.78
C LYS A 347 -13.73 -4.93 22.89
N HIS A 348 -13.88 -5.46 24.10
CA HIS A 348 -14.11 -6.88 24.31
C HIS A 348 -15.47 -7.35 23.75
N ILE A 349 -16.54 -6.58 23.95
CA ILE A 349 -17.89 -6.90 23.48
C ILE A 349 -17.97 -7.00 21.96
N ILE A 350 -17.41 -6.01 21.27
CA ILE A 350 -17.50 -5.92 19.80
C ILE A 350 -16.60 -6.93 19.10
N GLY A 351 -15.54 -7.39 19.79
CA GLY A 351 -14.58 -8.35 19.26
C GLY A 351 -13.46 -7.70 18.43
N HIS A 352 -12.63 -8.56 17.82
CA HIS A 352 -11.46 -8.13 17.05
C HIS A 352 -11.78 -7.69 15.61
N ASP A 353 -12.89 -8.18 15.04
CA ASP A 353 -13.27 -7.89 13.66
C ASP A 353 -13.89 -6.49 13.49
N LYS A 354 -14.37 -5.91 14.59
CA LYS A 354 -15.06 -4.62 14.63
C LYS A 354 -14.16 -3.52 15.20
N ILE A 355 -14.38 -2.30 14.70
CA ILE A 355 -13.52 -1.15 15.01
C ILE A 355 -14.16 -0.14 15.96
N LEU A 356 -13.33 0.50 16.77
CA LEU A 356 -13.64 1.72 17.51
C LEU A 356 -12.83 2.88 16.95
N ILE A 357 -13.52 3.99 16.67
CA ILE A 357 -12.94 5.26 16.26
C ILE A 357 -13.12 6.26 17.39
N SER A 358 -12.08 7.03 17.68
CA SER A 358 -12.14 8.14 18.64
C SER A 358 -11.76 9.44 17.95
N ASP A 359 -12.32 10.54 18.45
CA ASP A 359 -11.85 11.87 18.09
C ASP A 359 -10.48 12.18 18.69
N GLU A 360 -9.70 13.04 18.03
CA GLU A 360 -8.41 13.49 18.52
C GLU A 360 -8.50 14.27 19.84
N ALA A 361 -9.61 14.98 20.10
CA ALA A 361 -9.78 15.71 21.35
C ALA A 361 -9.66 14.78 22.57
N ALA A 362 -10.16 13.55 22.47
CA ALA A 362 -10.02 12.55 23.52
C ALA A 362 -8.58 12.07 23.68
N TYR A 363 -7.86 11.86 22.57
CA TYR A 363 -6.44 11.50 22.58
C TYR A 363 -5.57 12.60 23.21
N ARG A 364 -5.80 13.87 22.86
CA ARG A 364 -5.07 15.02 23.42
C ARG A 364 -5.32 15.23 24.90
N LYS A 365 -6.52 14.91 25.38
CA LYS A 365 -6.89 15.05 26.79
C LYS A 365 -6.41 13.88 27.65
N ALA A 366 -6.31 12.68 27.08
CA ALA A 366 -5.90 11.48 27.81
C ALA A 366 -4.43 11.57 28.25
N SER A 367 -4.16 11.17 29.49
CA SER A 367 -2.81 11.10 30.05
C SER A 367 -2.62 9.85 30.91
N GLY A 368 -1.37 9.42 31.08
CA GLY A 368 -1.01 8.24 31.88
C GLY A 368 -1.71 6.95 31.41
N ASP A 369 -2.32 6.23 32.35
CA ASP A 369 -2.99 4.95 32.10
C ASP A 369 -4.17 5.07 31.12
N ALA A 370 -4.91 6.19 31.17
CA ALA A 370 -6.03 6.43 30.26
C ALA A 370 -5.56 6.52 28.80
N LEU A 371 -4.41 7.18 28.57
CA LEU A 371 -3.80 7.27 27.24
C LEU A 371 -3.34 5.89 26.75
N HIS A 372 -2.67 5.12 27.60
CA HIS A 372 -2.24 3.76 27.24
C HIS A 372 -3.42 2.86 26.86
N VAL A 373 -4.51 2.92 27.65
CA VAL A 373 -5.72 2.13 27.36
C VAL A 373 -6.38 2.58 26.07
N LEU A 374 -6.50 3.90 25.84
CA LEU A 374 -7.04 4.46 24.59
C LEU A 374 -6.22 3.97 23.39
N LEU A 375 -4.89 4.11 23.43
CA LEU A 375 -4.00 3.65 22.36
C LEU A 375 -4.05 2.12 22.13
N SER A 376 -4.38 1.34 23.16
CA SER A 376 -4.45 -0.12 23.05
C SER A 376 -5.83 -0.68 22.67
N ARG A 377 -6.90 0.13 22.72
CA ARG A 377 -8.29 -0.32 22.53
C ARG A 377 -9.02 0.38 21.40
N ILE A 378 -8.62 1.59 21.04
CA ILE A 378 -9.10 2.30 19.86
C ILE A 378 -8.32 1.85 18.63
N ASP A 379 -9.00 1.63 17.52
CA ASP A 379 -8.39 1.16 16.28
C ASP A 379 -8.02 2.32 15.34
N LEU A 380 -8.81 3.40 15.37
CA LEU A 380 -8.62 4.60 14.55
C LEU A 380 -8.79 5.88 15.38
N VAL A 381 -7.94 6.86 15.14
CA VAL A 381 -8.10 8.23 15.68
C VAL A 381 -8.39 9.17 14.51
N ASP A 382 -9.51 9.89 14.59
CA ASP A 382 -9.89 10.93 13.62
C ASP A 382 -9.04 12.18 13.84
N ILE A 383 -8.31 12.58 12.79
CA ILE A 383 -7.40 13.72 12.81
C ILE A 383 -7.84 14.70 11.73
N HIS A 384 -8.17 15.91 12.17
CA HIS A 384 -8.60 16.98 11.30
C HIS A 384 -7.40 17.78 10.75
N LEU A 385 -7.42 18.00 9.42
CA LEU A 385 -6.49 18.85 8.69
C LEU A 385 -7.18 20.12 8.24
N ASP A 386 -6.59 21.27 8.58
CA ASP A 386 -7.06 22.59 8.19
C ASP A 386 -5.95 23.40 7.50
N LEU A 387 -6.35 24.43 6.73
CA LEU A 387 -5.42 25.44 6.17
C LEU A 387 -5.63 26.81 6.82
N GLN A 388 -6.24 26.91 8.00
CA GLN A 388 -6.48 28.22 8.63
C GLN A 388 -5.17 28.99 8.85
N ASN A 389 -4.11 28.25 9.20
CA ASN A 389 -2.76 28.76 9.41
C ASN A 389 -1.88 28.66 8.15
N GLY A 390 -2.50 28.54 6.98
CA GLY A 390 -1.84 28.39 5.68
C GLY A 390 -1.04 27.09 5.53
N THR A 391 -0.17 27.06 4.53
CA THR A 391 0.66 25.88 4.21
C THR A 391 1.70 25.54 5.28
N SER A 392 2.14 26.53 6.09
CA SER A 392 3.04 26.28 7.23
C SER A 392 2.31 25.52 8.33
N GLY A 393 1.12 25.98 8.72
CA GLY A 393 0.33 25.28 9.73
C GLY A 393 -0.02 23.86 9.29
N LEU A 394 -0.36 23.65 8.02
CA LEU A 394 -0.61 22.31 7.48
C LEU A 394 0.61 21.39 7.60
N LYS A 395 1.81 21.89 7.24
CA LYS A 395 3.05 21.12 7.38
C LYS A 395 3.30 20.75 8.84
N ASP A 396 3.30 21.74 9.73
CA ASP A 396 3.59 21.56 11.16
C ASP A 396 2.59 20.56 11.77
N ARG A 397 1.34 20.62 11.34
CA ARG A 397 0.28 19.71 11.74
C ARG A 397 0.53 18.26 11.31
N ILE A 398 0.90 18.05 10.05
CA ILE A 398 1.22 16.69 9.56
C ILE A 398 2.46 16.14 10.27
N GLU A 399 3.47 16.98 10.50
CA GLU A 399 4.68 16.59 11.23
C GLU A 399 4.41 16.28 12.71
N GLU A 400 3.57 17.06 13.39
CA GLU A 400 3.11 16.81 14.77
C GLU A 400 2.52 15.39 14.88
N VAL A 401 1.63 15.05 13.94
CA VAL A 401 0.93 13.78 13.93
C VAL A 401 1.89 12.62 13.64
N ILE A 402 2.72 12.71 12.60
CA ILE A 402 3.68 11.66 12.23
C ILE A 402 4.74 11.43 13.32
N CYS A 403 5.13 12.47 14.05
CA CYS A 403 6.09 12.39 15.16
C CYS A 403 5.43 12.06 16.52
N SER A 404 4.10 11.93 16.56
CA SER A 404 3.36 11.71 17.81
C SER A 404 3.49 10.29 18.36
N SER A 405 2.98 10.09 19.59
CA SER A 405 2.94 8.77 20.23
C SER A 405 2.16 7.72 19.43
N LEU A 406 1.25 8.14 18.54
CA LEU A 406 0.52 7.24 17.64
C LEU A 406 1.47 6.41 16.78
N TRP A 407 2.64 6.94 16.38
CA TRP A 407 3.63 6.22 15.55
C TRP A 407 4.65 5.39 16.34
N SER A 408 4.62 5.45 17.67
CA SER A 408 5.62 4.78 18.52
C SER A 408 5.53 3.25 18.50
N GLN A 409 4.34 2.70 18.25
CA GLN A 409 4.12 1.25 18.21
C GLN A 409 3.30 0.82 16.98
N PRO A 410 3.54 -0.40 16.47
CA PRO A 410 2.86 -0.91 15.29
C PRO A 410 1.34 -1.05 15.46
N PHE A 411 0.92 -1.60 16.60
CA PHE A 411 -0.48 -1.95 16.89
C PHE A 411 -1.28 -0.79 17.50
N TYR A 412 -0.65 0.36 17.72
CA TYR A 412 -1.34 1.58 18.12
C TYR A 412 -2.30 2.06 17.02
N PRO A 413 -3.26 2.93 17.38
CA PRO A 413 -4.36 3.27 16.51
C PRO A 413 -3.84 3.81 15.19
N TRP A 414 -4.54 3.44 14.13
CA TRP A 414 -4.30 3.98 12.81
C TRP A 414 -4.86 5.39 12.74
N VAL A 415 -4.28 6.25 11.89
CA VAL A 415 -4.82 7.59 11.72
C VAL A 415 -5.89 7.57 10.64
N LEU A 416 -7.04 8.14 10.96
CA LEU A 416 -8.10 8.49 10.02
C LEU A 416 -7.94 9.98 9.70
N TRP A 417 -7.58 10.31 8.46
CA TRP A 417 -7.38 11.69 8.05
C TRP A 417 -8.67 12.29 7.52
N ASN A 418 -9.03 13.46 8.04
CA ASN A 418 -10.25 14.15 7.67
C ASN A 418 -9.99 15.63 7.37
N ILE A 419 -10.52 16.13 6.25
CA ILE A 419 -10.40 17.56 5.86
C ILE A 419 -11.69 18.32 6.18
N GLY A 420 -12.83 17.66 6.15
CA GLY A 420 -14.14 18.27 6.38
C GLY A 420 -15.01 17.34 7.20
N ASN A 421 -15.81 17.91 8.09
CA ASN A 421 -16.78 17.17 8.87
C ASN A 421 -18.02 18.05 8.99
N ILE A 422 -19.17 17.45 9.31
CA ILE A 422 -20.42 18.15 9.57
C ILE A 422 -20.30 19.24 10.66
N HIS A 423 -19.36 19.08 11.60
CA HIS A 423 -19.18 19.97 12.76
C HIS A 423 -18.14 21.09 12.55
N ASN A 424 -17.14 20.84 11.71
CA ASN A 424 -16.04 21.77 11.51
C ASN A 424 -16.28 22.54 10.23
N ASN A 425 -16.24 23.87 10.33
CA ASN A 425 -16.54 24.76 9.22
C ASN A 425 -15.76 24.39 7.95
N MET A 426 -16.51 24.26 6.85
CA MET A 426 -16.02 24.13 5.46
C MET A 426 -15.27 25.38 4.96
N LEU A 427 -15.20 26.45 5.77
CA LEU A 427 -14.75 27.84 5.51
C LEU A 427 -13.38 28.03 4.85
N ILE A 428 -12.65 26.95 4.63
CA ILE A 428 -11.29 26.91 4.07
C ILE A 428 -11.30 26.49 2.60
N ARG A 429 -12.45 26.01 2.09
CA ARG A 429 -12.64 25.56 0.73
C ARG A 429 -13.08 26.72 -0.15
N HIS A 430 -12.12 27.56 -0.55
CA HIS A 430 -12.29 28.30 -1.79
C HIS A 430 -12.37 27.26 -2.93
N GLU A 431 -13.30 27.45 -3.88
CA GLU A 431 -13.73 26.50 -4.94
C GLU A 431 -12.61 25.67 -5.59
N ASN A 432 -11.38 26.17 -5.61
CA ASN A 432 -10.28 25.53 -6.32
C ASN A 432 -9.36 24.66 -5.43
N ASN A 433 -9.28 24.90 -4.11
CA ASN A 433 -8.30 24.21 -3.25
C ASN A 433 -8.75 22.80 -2.88
N THR A 434 -10.06 22.53 -2.91
CA THR A 434 -10.67 21.30 -2.42
C THR A 434 -10.06 20.06 -3.06
N LEU A 435 -9.93 20.05 -4.38
CA LEU A 435 -9.37 18.90 -5.11
C LEU A 435 -7.88 18.67 -4.79
N THR A 436 -7.12 19.75 -4.62
CA THR A 436 -5.70 19.69 -4.26
C THR A 436 -5.52 19.16 -2.83
N LEU A 437 -6.37 19.59 -1.90
CA LEU A 437 -6.37 19.09 -0.52
C LEU A 437 -6.79 17.63 -0.44
N LEU A 438 -7.83 17.23 -1.18
CA LEU A 438 -8.23 15.83 -1.28
C LEU A 438 -7.06 15.00 -1.81
N THR A 439 -6.42 15.44 -2.90
CA THR A 439 -5.23 14.76 -3.45
C THR A 439 -4.11 14.63 -2.41
N LEU A 440 -3.89 15.67 -1.59
CA LEU A 440 -2.95 15.62 -0.46
C LEU A 440 -3.37 14.59 0.59
N ASN A 441 -4.65 14.52 0.96
CA ASN A 441 -5.15 13.52 1.89
C ASN A 441 -4.94 12.10 1.36
N PHE A 442 -5.13 11.91 0.04
CA PHE A 442 -4.88 10.65 -0.66
C PHE A 442 -3.43 10.18 -0.65
N ILE A 443 -2.43 11.03 -0.38
CA ILE A 443 -1.02 10.63 -0.24
C ILE A 443 -0.59 10.36 1.21
N LEU A 444 -1.39 10.73 2.21
CA LEU A 444 -1.00 10.62 3.63
C LEU A 444 -1.05 9.17 4.17
N PRO A 445 -0.16 8.82 5.13
CA PRO A 445 -0.11 7.49 5.74
C PRO A 445 -1.28 7.31 6.69
N GLY A 446 -2.17 6.37 6.45
CA GLY A 446 -3.40 6.32 7.23
C GLY A 446 -4.57 5.68 6.50
N THR A 447 -5.75 5.86 7.04
CA THR A 447 -7.05 5.66 6.41
C THR A 447 -7.61 7.05 6.10
N ILE A 448 -8.41 7.18 5.06
CA ILE A 448 -8.96 8.48 4.65
C ILE A 448 -10.45 8.48 4.90
N ASN A 449 -10.96 9.60 5.39
CA ASN A 449 -12.37 9.90 5.41
C ASN A 449 -12.69 10.90 4.29
N LEU A 450 -13.62 10.54 3.42
CA LEU A 450 -14.17 11.38 2.37
C LEU A 450 -15.61 11.74 2.75
N TYR A 451 -15.90 13.03 2.92
CA TYR A 451 -17.27 13.46 3.20
C TYR A 451 -18.05 13.57 1.89
N HIS A 452 -19.31 13.12 1.87
CA HIS A 452 -20.11 13.05 0.63
C HIS A 452 -20.20 14.38 -0.13
N VAL A 453 -20.21 15.51 0.57
CA VAL A 453 -20.23 16.84 -0.07
C VAL A 453 -18.91 17.20 -0.77
N ASP A 454 -17.80 16.55 -0.40
CA ASP A 454 -16.47 16.82 -0.94
C ASP A 454 -16.36 16.45 -2.43
N GLU A 455 -17.20 15.52 -2.90
CA GLU A 455 -17.19 15.06 -4.29
C GLU A 455 -17.85 16.03 -5.26
N ILE A 456 -18.75 16.89 -4.77
CA ILE A 456 -19.40 17.93 -5.57
C ILE A 456 -18.50 19.19 -5.65
N GLY A 457 -17.60 19.37 -4.68
CA GLY A 457 -16.77 20.57 -4.58
C GLY A 457 -17.58 21.81 -4.19
N LEU A 458 -18.54 21.67 -3.26
CA LEU A 458 -19.43 22.77 -2.86
C LEU A 458 -18.68 23.91 -2.13
N GLU A 459 -19.10 25.14 -2.47
CA GLU A 459 -18.70 26.37 -1.80
C GLU A 459 -19.54 26.60 -0.53
N ASP A 460 -18.92 27.16 0.51
CA ASP A 460 -19.67 27.77 1.60
C ASP A 460 -20.33 29.06 1.13
N ILE A 461 -21.65 29.16 1.29
CA ILE A 461 -22.35 30.43 1.11
C ILE A 461 -21.81 31.40 2.17
N PRO A 462 -21.25 32.57 1.79
CA PRO A 462 -20.71 33.51 2.75
C PRO A 462 -21.83 33.95 3.71
N LEU A 463 -21.61 33.70 5.00
CA LEU A 463 -22.51 34.11 6.07
C LEU A 463 -22.67 35.64 6.03
N HIS A 464 -23.75 36.12 5.41
CA HIS A 464 -24.11 37.54 5.50
C HIS A 464 -24.41 37.85 6.98
N ASN A 465 -23.61 38.74 7.56
CA ASN A 465 -23.76 39.31 8.90
C ASN A 465 -25.15 39.94 9.10
N ASN A 466 -26.15 39.13 9.46
CA ASN A 466 -27.35 39.60 10.14
C ASN A 466 -27.50 38.75 11.40
N GLY A 467 -27.68 39.44 12.53
CA GLY A 467 -27.42 38.95 13.89
C GLY A 467 -28.18 37.68 14.33
N ASP A 468 -27.63 37.10 15.40
CA ASP A 468 -28.13 36.00 16.25
C ASP A 468 -28.40 34.62 15.63
N ASN A 469 -28.59 34.47 14.31
CA ASN A 469 -28.83 33.16 13.67
C ASN A 469 -27.59 32.55 12.98
N SER A 470 -26.41 33.16 13.10
CA SER A 470 -25.21 32.76 12.34
C SER A 470 -24.70 31.34 12.60
N ARG A 471 -24.98 30.76 13.78
CA ARG A 471 -24.65 29.35 14.09
C ARG A 471 -25.57 28.36 13.40
N GLU A 472 -26.86 28.68 13.27
CA GLU A 472 -27.83 27.82 12.57
C GLU A 472 -27.53 27.82 11.07
N TYR A 473 -27.25 29.00 10.47
CA TYR A 473 -26.88 29.08 9.05
C TYR A 473 -25.58 28.34 8.70
N GLY A 474 -24.58 28.31 9.60
CA GLY A 474 -23.32 27.58 9.37
C GLY A 474 -23.43 26.05 9.50
N ILE A 475 -24.39 25.55 10.29
CA ILE A 475 -24.68 24.10 10.38
C ILE A 475 -25.45 23.64 9.14
N ILE A 476 -26.34 24.49 8.63
CA ILE A 476 -27.20 24.20 7.48
C ILE A 476 -26.37 24.08 6.18
N THR A 477 -25.29 24.85 5.98
CA THR A 477 -24.47 24.73 4.76
C THR A 477 -23.76 23.37 4.63
N HIS A 478 -23.37 22.75 5.75
CA HIS A 478 -22.67 21.46 5.73
C HIS A 478 -23.59 20.27 5.43
N MET A 479 -24.91 20.48 5.51
CA MET A 479 -25.94 19.46 5.33
C MET A 479 -26.70 19.69 4.01
N MET A 480 -26.04 20.24 2.99
CA MET A 480 -26.67 20.46 1.68
C MET A 480 -27.05 19.13 1.02
N PRO A 481 -28.22 19.06 0.34
CA PRO A 481 -28.64 17.86 -0.34
C PRO A 481 -27.69 17.53 -1.51
N MET A 482 -27.37 16.25 -1.63
CA MET A 482 -26.53 15.71 -2.69
C MET A 482 -27.22 15.84 -4.06
N SER A 483 -26.48 16.29 -5.07
CA SER A 483 -27.01 16.48 -6.42
C SER A 483 -26.58 15.33 -7.34
N TRP A 484 -27.51 14.43 -7.66
CA TRP A 484 -27.21 13.20 -8.41
C TRP A 484 -27.32 13.29 -9.94
N SER A 485 -27.73 14.43 -10.52
CA SER A 485 -27.76 14.59 -11.99
C SER A 485 -28.07 16.02 -12.48
N ASN A 486 -27.62 16.32 -13.70
CA ASN A 486 -28.03 17.46 -14.53
C ASN A 486 -29.49 17.32 -15.01
N ILE A 487 -30.44 17.15 -14.10
CA ILE A 487 -31.86 17.22 -14.50
C ILE A 487 -32.11 18.67 -14.90
N ASN A 488 -32.52 18.87 -16.16
CA ASN A 488 -33.03 20.15 -16.65
C ASN A 488 -34.28 20.48 -15.83
N VAL A 489 -34.09 21.24 -14.75
CA VAL A 489 -35.15 21.84 -13.94
C VAL A 489 -35.80 22.96 -14.76
N GLU A 490 -36.51 22.60 -15.83
CA GLU A 490 -37.38 23.54 -16.54
C GLU A 490 -38.86 23.27 -16.29
N ASN A 491 -39.26 22.10 -15.76
CA ASN A 491 -40.69 21.76 -15.65
C ASN A 491 -41.17 21.14 -14.33
N ASP A 492 -40.30 20.88 -13.34
CA ASP A 492 -40.76 20.52 -11.99
C ASP A 492 -40.54 21.71 -11.06
N LEU A 493 -41.63 22.19 -10.46
CA LEU A 493 -41.60 23.11 -9.33
C LEU A 493 -40.54 22.60 -8.33
N PRO A 494 -39.57 23.43 -7.89
CA PRO A 494 -38.58 22.99 -6.91
C PRO A 494 -39.34 22.59 -5.64
N ARG A 495 -39.49 21.28 -5.41
CA ARG A 495 -40.04 20.76 -4.16
C ARG A 495 -39.09 21.16 -3.05
N SER A 496 -39.66 21.60 -1.93
CA SER A 496 -38.89 22.09 -0.80
C SER A 496 -38.15 20.93 -0.15
N SER A 497 -36.90 20.73 -0.54
CA SER A 497 -35.92 20.03 0.29
C SER A 497 -35.92 20.66 1.69
N TRP A 498 -35.62 19.89 2.72
CA TRP A 498 -35.51 20.40 4.09
C TRP A 498 -34.43 21.49 4.22
N ASN A 499 -33.47 21.49 3.29
CA ASN A 499 -32.40 22.48 3.17
C ASN A 499 -32.36 23.08 1.75
N SER A 500 -31.80 24.29 1.59
CA SER A 500 -31.62 24.92 0.29
C SER A 500 -30.72 24.07 -0.62
N ASN A 501 -31.19 23.83 -1.84
CA ASN A 501 -30.39 23.15 -2.85
C ASN A 501 -29.15 23.98 -3.17
N SER A 502 -28.02 23.32 -3.35
CA SER A 502 -26.83 23.99 -3.85
C SER A 502 -27.09 24.63 -5.22
N PRO A 503 -26.65 25.89 -5.45
CA PRO A 503 -26.69 26.50 -6.77
C PRO A 503 -25.69 25.88 -7.75
N LEU A 504 -24.72 25.09 -7.27
CA LEU A 504 -23.61 24.54 -8.05
C LEU A 504 -23.96 23.14 -8.60
N LYS A 505 -23.73 22.96 -9.91
CA LYS A 505 -23.89 21.67 -10.59
C LYS A 505 -22.71 20.73 -10.24
N PRO A 506 -22.94 19.41 -10.16
CA PRO A 506 -21.87 18.45 -9.93
C PRO A 506 -20.84 18.50 -11.05
N HIS A 507 -19.57 18.68 -10.68
CA HIS A 507 -18.45 18.66 -11.61
C HIS A 507 -18.00 17.21 -11.82
N ASN A 508 -18.38 16.60 -12.95
CA ASN A 508 -17.98 15.21 -13.30
C ASN A 508 -16.46 14.97 -13.19
N HIS A 509 -15.66 16.02 -13.43
CA HIS A 509 -14.20 15.99 -13.30
C HIS A 509 -13.72 15.60 -11.89
N TYR A 510 -14.37 16.08 -10.83
CA TYR A 510 -14.00 15.75 -9.44
C TYR A 510 -14.16 14.25 -9.17
N LEU A 511 -15.27 13.68 -9.62
CA LEU A 511 -15.56 12.25 -9.47
C LEU A 511 -14.52 11.38 -10.19
N GLU A 512 -14.13 11.76 -11.42
CA GLU A 512 -13.10 11.06 -12.18
C GLU A 512 -11.75 11.07 -11.46
N VAL A 513 -11.34 12.23 -10.93
CA VAL A 513 -10.09 12.37 -10.17
C VAL A 513 -10.15 11.53 -8.89
N LEU A 514 -11.26 11.55 -8.15
CA LEU A 514 -11.44 10.73 -6.94
C LEU A 514 -11.41 9.22 -7.23
N LYS A 515 -12.03 8.77 -8.32
CA LYS A 515 -11.93 7.38 -8.78
C LYS A 515 -10.48 6.99 -9.07
N SER A 516 -9.73 7.87 -9.74
CA SER A 516 -8.31 7.66 -10.02
C SER A 516 -7.47 7.57 -8.73
N LEU A 517 -7.66 8.50 -7.80
CA LEU A 517 -6.95 8.53 -6.51
C LEU A 517 -7.26 7.31 -5.63
N THR A 518 -8.52 6.88 -5.61
CA THR A 518 -8.93 5.70 -4.85
C THR A 518 -8.36 4.42 -5.45
N ASN A 519 -8.38 4.29 -6.78
CA ASN A 519 -7.75 3.18 -7.48
C ASN A 519 -6.22 3.16 -7.26
N LEU A 520 -5.58 4.32 -7.28
CA LEU A 520 -4.16 4.45 -6.94
C LEU A 520 -3.90 3.91 -5.53
N ARG A 521 -4.62 4.39 -4.52
CA ARG A 521 -4.44 3.99 -3.12
C ARG A 521 -4.64 2.48 -2.91
N LEU A 522 -5.62 1.87 -3.59
CA LEU A 522 -5.85 0.42 -3.53
C LEU A 522 -4.67 -0.39 -4.11
N ASN A 523 -4.04 0.10 -5.18
CA ASN A 523 -2.97 -0.59 -5.89
C ASN A 523 -1.57 -0.30 -5.33
N THR A 524 -1.37 0.82 -4.63
CA THR A 524 -0.06 1.25 -4.12
C THR A 524 0.01 1.31 -2.59
N PRO A 525 0.31 0.18 -1.92
CA PRO A 525 0.60 0.13 -0.48
C PRO A 525 1.65 1.10 0.05
N THR A 526 2.56 1.58 -0.81
CA THR A 526 3.54 2.62 -0.44
C THR A 526 2.90 3.86 0.17
N ILE A 527 1.70 4.20 -0.30
CA ILE A 527 1.00 5.42 0.05
C ILE A 527 0.35 5.31 1.43
N TYR A 528 -0.37 4.23 1.73
CA TYR A 528 -1.15 4.22 2.96
C TYR A 528 -0.40 3.67 4.18
N LEU A 529 0.73 2.96 3.99
CA LEU A 529 1.45 2.35 5.10
C LEU A 529 2.01 3.39 6.07
N LYS A 530 1.85 3.12 7.37
CA LYS A 530 2.22 4.01 8.48
C LYS A 530 3.73 4.22 8.64
N ALA A 531 4.50 3.15 8.52
CA ALA A 531 5.94 3.14 8.74
C ALA A 531 6.61 1.92 8.08
N ILE A 532 7.94 1.89 8.10
CA ILE A 532 8.74 0.75 7.67
C ILE A 532 9.22 0.00 8.92
N TYR A 533 8.91 -1.29 8.99
CA TYR A 533 9.30 -2.13 10.14
C TYR A 533 10.48 -3.02 9.75
N LYS A 534 11.69 -2.74 10.24
CA LYS A 534 12.89 -3.54 9.94
C LYS A 534 13.59 -3.94 11.23
N GLU A 535 13.75 -5.25 11.44
CA GLU A 535 14.52 -5.80 12.57
C GLU A 535 14.06 -5.26 13.95
N GLY A 536 12.75 -5.07 14.13
CA GLY A 536 12.17 -4.52 15.37
C GLY A 536 12.18 -2.99 15.47
N ASN A 537 12.80 -2.28 14.52
CA ASN A 537 12.81 -0.83 14.47
C ASN A 537 11.72 -0.28 13.55
N ILE A 538 11.09 0.82 13.99
CA ILE A 538 10.12 1.60 13.21
C ILE A 538 10.86 2.76 12.54
N LEU A 539 10.90 2.76 11.21
CA LEU A 539 11.52 3.80 10.41
C LEU A 539 10.45 4.66 9.73
N LYS A 540 10.69 5.98 9.72
CA LYS A 540 9.85 6.94 9.00
C LYS A 540 9.86 6.64 7.49
N ASN A 541 8.71 6.83 6.86
CA ASN A 541 8.49 6.53 5.44
C ASN A 541 7.84 7.70 4.67
N THR A 542 7.80 8.87 5.31
CA THR A 542 7.10 10.07 4.85
C THR A 542 7.97 11.27 5.16
N GLU A 543 8.14 12.17 4.21
CA GLU A 543 8.74 13.48 4.43
C GLU A 543 7.85 14.56 3.83
N VAL A 544 7.63 15.65 4.58
CA VAL A 544 6.83 16.78 4.15
C VAL A 544 7.76 17.98 4.03
N ARG A 545 7.76 18.61 2.86
CA ARG A 545 8.53 19.80 2.55
C ARG A 545 7.59 20.89 2.04
N LYS A 546 8.00 22.13 2.23
CA LYS A 546 7.27 23.32 1.81
C LYS A 546 8.23 24.27 1.10
N SER A 547 7.75 24.95 0.06
CA SER A 547 8.38 26.15 -0.49
C SER A 547 7.68 27.42 0.01
N GLU A 548 8.35 28.57 -0.08
CA GLU A 548 7.81 29.88 0.33
C GLU A 548 6.50 30.22 -0.41
N ASP A 549 6.33 29.74 -1.64
CA ASP A 549 5.21 30.06 -2.53
C ASP A 549 3.91 29.24 -2.31
N ASN A 550 3.70 28.63 -1.15
CA ASN A 550 2.57 27.70 -0.90
C ASN A 550 2.60 26.39 -1.72
N LEU A 551 3.79 26.00 -2.18
CA LEU A 551 4.04 24.67 -2.71
C LEU A 551 4.26 23.68 -1.56
N VAL A 552 3.53 22.57 -1.58
CA VAL A 552 3.68 21.47 -0.63
C VAL A 552 4.16 20.23 -1.38
N ILE A 553 5.22 19.61 -0.85
CA ILE A 553 5.84 18.41 -1.42
C ILE A 553 5.80 17.33 -0.35
N ILE A 554 5.26 16.15 -0.69
CA ILE A 554 5.23 15.00 0.21
C ILE A 554 5.93 13.83 -0.48
N GLU A 555 7.05 13.40 0.06
CA GLU A 555 7.76 12.22 -0.39
C GLU A 555 7.36 11.01 0.45
N ARG A 556 7.02 9.91 -0.23
CA ARG A 556 6.67 8.63 0.36
C ARG A 556 7.57 7.54 -0.19
N TRP A 557 8.28 6.85 0.70
CA TRP A 557 9.14 5.73 0.32
C TRP A 557 8.75 4.45 1.04
N TYR A 558 8.86 3.32 0.37
CA TYR A 558 8.75 2.02 1.00
C TYR A 558 9.80 1.08 0.41
N PRO A 559 10.50 0.25 1.21
CA PRO A 559 11.59 -0.59 0.73
C PRO A 559 11.16 -1.45 -0.46
N ARG A 560 12.03 -1.52 -1.47
CA ARG A 560 11.83 -2.29 -2.72
C ARG A 560 10.59 -1.92 -3.54
N ARG A 561 9.91 -0.83 -3.20
CA ARG A 561 8.87 -0.21 -4.01
C ARG A 561 9.34 1.16 -4.49
N ASN A 562 8.82 1.59 -5.62
CA ASN A 562 9.11 2.90 -6.15
C ASN A 562 8.60 3.97 -5.17
N THR A 563 9.37 5.05 -5.08
CA THR A 563 9.05 6.23 -4.28
C THR A 563 7.95 7.01 -4.97
N CYS A 564 7.01 7.52 -4.18
CA CYS A 564 5.93 8.38 -4.66
C CYS A 564 6.15 9.79 -4.12
N VAL A 565 6.01 10.80 -4.97
CA VAL A 565 6.11 12.21 -4.60
C VAL A 565 4.81 12.89 -4.97
N PHE A 566 4.19 13.54 -4.01
CA PHE A 566 3.13 14.50 -4.24
C PHE A 566 3.75 15.89 -4.36
N VAL A 567 3.30 16.66 -5.36
CA VAL A 567 3.63 18.08 -5.52
C VAL A 567 2.32 18.81 -5.73
N GLY A 568 1.97 19.71 -4.81
CA GLY A 568 0.72 20.45 -4.82
C GLY A 568 0.93 21.95 -4.65
N ASN A 569 0.37 22.74 -5.56
CA ASN A 569 0.27 24.18 -5.45
C ASN A 569 -1.06 24.54 -4.79
N LEU A 570 -1.01 24.94 -3.51
CA LEU A 570 -2.20 25.39 -2.76
C LEU A 570 -2.44 26.91 -2.86
N GLY A 571 -1.61 27.60 -3.65
CA GLY A 571 -1.71 29.04 -3.89
C GLY A 571 -2.59 29.41 -5.07
N ASN A 572 -2.99 30.68 -5.12
CA ASN A 572 -3.84 31.25 -6.16
C ASN A 572 -3.08 31.70 -7.43
N LYS A 573 -1.76 31.52 -7.46
CA LYS A 573 -0.90 31.85 -8.61
C LYS A 573 -0.23 30.59 -9.13
N ALA A 574 0.03 30.54 -10.44
CA ALA A 574 0.87 29.50 -11.00
C ALA A 574 2.31 29.64 -10.47
N ILE A 575 2.95 28.52 -10.19
CA ILE A 575 4.32 28.46 -9.66
C ILE A 575 5.17 27.69 -10.66
N SER A 576 6.31 28.26 -11.06
CA SER A 576 7.36 27.56 -11.79
C SER A 576 8.53 27.33 -10.85
N THR A 577 8.91 26.09 -10.63
CA THR A 577 10.01 25.72 -9.72
C THR A 577 10.87 24.63 -10.31
N ASP A 578 12.17 24.73 -10.06
CA ASP A 578 13.12 23.64 -10.31
C ASP A 578 13.20 22.73 -9.08
N LEU A 579 12.81 21.46 -9.27
CA LEU A 579 12.85 20.41 -8.27
C LEU A 579 13.93 19.36 -8.59
N SER A 580 14.77 19.56 -9.62
CA SER A 580 15.82 18.65 -10.06
C SER A 580 16.90 18.42 -9.00
N SER A 581 17.10 19.41 -8.13
CA SER A 581 17.97 19.30 -6.95
C SER A 581 17.51 18.22 -5.96
N MET A 582 16.21 17.89 -5.95
CA MET A 582 15.62 16.89 -5.07
C MET A 582 15.33 15.59 -5.81
N PHE A 583 14.78 15.67 -7.02
CA PHE A 583 14.26 14.53 -7.77
C PHE A 583 14.57 14.68 -9.25
N TYR A 584 15.06 13.63 -9.92
CA TYR A 584 15.37 13.69 -11.35
C TYR A 584 14.11 13.75 -12.24
N GLY A 585 13.17 12.83 -12.00
CA GLY A 585 11.93 12.74 -12.76
C GLY A 585 11.10 11.51 -12.36
N GLY A 586 9.92 11.39 -12.96
CA GLY A 586 9.03 10.26 -12.69
C GLY A 586 7.80 10.26 -13.58
N ILE A 587 7.01 9.19 -13.46
CA ILE A 587 5.76 9.01 -14.18
C ILE A 587 4.63 9.58 -13.33
N VAL A 588 3.76 10.42 -13.90
CA VAL A 588 2.56 10.89 -13.23
C VAL A 588 1.57 9.72 -13.12
N ILE A 589 1.19 9.38 -11.90
CA ILE A 589 0.26 8.26 -11.62
C ILE A 589 -1.14 8.74 -11.28
N ALA A 590 -1.28 9.95 -10.75
CA ALA A 590 -2.55 10.61 -10.50
C ALA A 590 -2.32 12.12 -10.36
N GLY A 591 -3.37 12.92 -10.48
CA GLY A 591 -3.30 14.35 -10.28
C GLY A 591 -4.66 15.00 -10.46
N THR A 592 -4.74 16.30 -10.19
CA THR A 592 -5.94 17.10 -10.42
C THR A 592 -6.27 17.17 -11.90
N ASN A 593 -5.27 17.21 -12.77
CA ASN A 593 -5.47 17.10 -14.22
C ASN A 593 -5.29 15.65 -14.68
N SER A 594 -6.36 15.03 -15.17
CA SER A 594 -6.36 13.67 -15.67
C SER A 594 -5.55 13.49 -16.96
N SER A 595 -5.32 14.56 -17.73
CA SER A 595 -4.56 14.48 -19.00
C SER A 595 -3.08 14.14 -18.79
N LEU A 596 -2.51 14.51 -17.63
CA LEU A 596 -1.10 14.30 -17.32
C LEU A 596 -0.80 12.85 -16.89
N ILE A 597 -1.83 12.05 -16.60
CA ILE A 597 -1.64 10.69 -16.07
C ILE A 597 -0.96 9.80 -17.11
N GLY A 598 0.16 9.20 -16.74
CA GLY A 598 1.00 8.35 -17.60
C GLY A 598 2.14 9.08 -18.30
N GLU A 599 2.20 10.42 -18.22
CA GLU A 599 3.31 11.18 -18.77
C GLU A 599 4.57 11.08 -17.88
N VAL A 600 5.73 11.05 -18.52
CA VAL A 600 7.03 11.14 -17.85
C VAL A 600 7.38 12.61 -17.71
N LEU A 601 7.52 13.08 -16.47
CA LEU A 601 7.93 14.46 -16.17
C LEU A 601 9.34 14.47 -15.60
N TYR A 602 10.19 15.30 -16.19
CA TYR A 602 11.46 15.72 -15.59
C TYR A 602 11.19 16.94 -14.71
N LEU A 603 11.89 17.01 -13.59
CA LEU A 603 11.61 17.99 -12.53
C LEU A 603 12.57 19.19 -12.55
N ASP A 604 13.22 19.43 -13.69
CA ASP A 604 14.10 20.57 -13.98
C ASP A 604 13.34 21.90 -14.08
N GLU A 605 12.20 21.93 -14.75
CA GLU A 605 11.33 23.12 -14.76
C GLU A 605 9.87 22.70 -14.81
N ILE A 606 9.23 22.59 -13.63
CA ILE A 606 7.81 22.24 -13.54
C ILE A 606 6.95 23.48 -13.30
N THR A 607 5.94 23.64 -14.14
CA THR A 607 4.91 24.68 -13.99
C THR A 607 3.63 24.07 -13.45
N LEU A 608 3.22 24.50 -12.26
CA LEU A 608 2.00 24.05 -11.62
C LEU A 608 0.96 25.17 -11.65
N PRO A 609 -0.20 24.97 -12.31
CA PRO A 609 -1.29 25.94 -12.26
C PRO A 609 -1.78 26.15 -10.81
N PRO A 610 -2.47 27.27 -10.53
CA PRO A 610 -3.03 27.50 -9.21
C PRO A 610 -3.96 26.36 -8.83
N TYR A 611 -3.86 25.92 -7.57
CA TYR A 611 -4.72 24.88 -7.02
C TYR A 611 -4.69 23.56 -7.80
N SER A 612 -3.49 23.14 -8.18
CA SER A 612 -3.26 21.88 -8.85
C SER A 612 -2.31 20.99 -8.05
N ALA A 613 -2.46 19.68 -8.21
CA ALA A 613 -1.55 18.71 -7.65
C ALA A 613 -1.29 17.57 -8.61
N ILE A 614 -0.09 17.00 -8.49
CA ILE A 614 0.33 15.81 -9.17
C ILE A 614 0.95 14.82 -8.18
N ILE A 615 0.76 13.54 -8.46
CA ILE A 615 1.42 12.44 -7.77
C ILE A 615 2.30 11.75 -8.81
N LEU A 616 3.58 11.72 -8.53
CA LEU A 616 4.64 11.14 -9.35
C LEU A 616 5.11 9.85 -8.71
N LYS A 617 5.33 8.82 -9.53
CA LYS A 617 6.12 7.66 -9.17
C LYS A 617 7.53 7.89 -9.72
N LEU A 618 8.49 8.10 -8.83
CA LEU A 618 9.87 8.34 -9.24
C LEU A 618 10.46 7.10 -9.91
N GLU A 619 11.21 7.34 -10.97
CA GLU A 619 12.09 6.34 -11.57
C GLU A 619 13.41 6.37 -10.79
N LYS A 620 13.90 5.19 -10.41
CA LYS A 620 15.14 5.03 -9.64
C LYS A 620 16.24 4.46 -10.51
#